data_AF-A0A949KSF5-F1
#
_entry.id   AF-A0A949KSF5-F1
#
_cell.length_a   1.000
_cell.length_b   1.000
_cell.length_c   1.000
_cell.angle_alpha   90.00
_cell.angle_beta   90.00
_cell.angle_gamma   90.00
#
_symmetry.space_group_name_H-M   'P 1'
#
loop_
_entity.id
_entity.type
_entity.pdbx_description
1 polymer ?
#
loop_
_entity_poly.entity_id
_entity_poly.type
_entity_poly.pdbx_seq_one_letter_code
_entity_poly.pdbx_strand_id
1 'polypeptide(L)'
;MTDDPYLRPAPPWLEDEVIMLENSGEMPEVVLAESLHHLGSLPLEDLDILRAATVRGYLKIIERDLDPAKVGLPPFRGLGRAGENLARLASFLERLGWPPPLGTMAELARHLADYLSAENLALAQGRPYASATRGQAEAAARLVGLDLSSFQDVLAHMDALPAPDFWGLRTLRRLGTAQGQAKRRHEAQGKARLEVLDRQGNPLEAMELPLTTATDNEDPECRARVELVWSLIPLPEA
;
A
#
# COMPACT_ATOMS: atom_id res chain seq x y z
N MET A 1 -3.12 -32.04 14.58
CA MET A 1 -2.93 -30.57 14.55
C MET A 1 -1.46 -30.34 14.35
N THR A 2 -1.07 -29.87 13.17
CA THR A 2 0.28 -29.34 12.93
C THR A 2 0.45 -28.12 13.83
N ASP A 3 1.46 -28.13 14.69
CA ASP A 3 1.87 -26.96 15.47
C ASP A 3 2.32 -25.89 14.49
N ASP A 4 1.46 -24.90 14.24
CA ASP A 4 1.78 -23.77 13.37
C ASP A 4 2.64 -22.80 14.21
N PRO A 5 3.95 -22.65 13.92
CA PRO A 5 4.82 -21.78 14.70
C PRO A 5 4.36 -20.32 14.67
N TYR A 6 3.55 -19.93 13.68
CA TYR A 6 3.02 -18.58 13.55
C TYR A 6 1.84 -18.29 14.48
N LEU A 7 1.26 -19.30 15.12
CA LEU A 7 0.06 -19.17 15.97
C LEU A 7 0.32 -19.50 17.45
N ARG A 8 1.58 -19.65 17.84
CA ARG A 8 1.93 -19.92 19.24
C ARG A 8 1.49 -18.76 20.14
N PRO A 9 0.81 -19.05 21.27
CA PRO A 9 0.41 -18.01 22.21
C PRO A 9 1.64 -17.41 22.89
N ALA A 10 1.61 -16.10 23.09
CA ALA A 10 2.64 -15.40 23.85
C ALA A 10 2.49 -15.70 25.36
N PRO A 11 3.60 -15.85 26.11
CA PRO A 11 3.53 -15.83 27.56
C PRO A 11 3.15 -14.42 28.05
N PRO A 12 2.53 -14.27 29.23
CA PRO A 12 1.98 -12.99 29.70
C PRO A 12 2.98 -11.81 29.71
N TRP A 13 4.27 -12.09 29.90
CA TRP A 13 5.30 -11.05 29.97
C TRP A 13 5.82 -10.58 28.59
N LEU A 14 5.43 -11.25 27.50
CA LEU A 14 5.73 -10.85 26.12
C LEU A 14 4.52 -10.30 25.36
N GLU A 15 3.33 -10.27 25.97
CA GLU A 15 2.10 -9.87 25.30
C GLU A 15 2.20 -8.47 24.68
N ASP A 16 2.73 -7.49 25.43
CA ASP A 16 2.88 -6.12 24.96
C ASP A 16 3.82 -6.03 23.75
N GLU A 17 4.93 -6.76 23.77
CA GLU A 17 5.91 -6.79 22.68
C GLU A 17 5.33 -7.44 21.42
N VAL A 18 4.56 -8.51 21.59
CA VAL A 18 3.83 -9.15 20.48
C VAL A 18 2.80 -8.19 19.88
N ILE A 19 2.05 -7.47 20.71
CA ILE A 19 1.10 -6.46 20.25
C ILE A 19 1.82 -5.34 19.49
N MET A 20 2.96 -4.87 19.98
CA MET A 20 3.76 -3.85 19.30
C MET A 20 4.26 -4.32 17.92
N LEU A 21 4.76 -5.55 17.83
CA LEU A 21 5.25 -6.14 16.58
C LEU A 21 4.14 -6.33 15.54
N GLU A 22 2.96 -6.79 15.96
CA GLU A 22 1.82 -6.97 15.07
C GLU A 22 1.22 -5.64 14.59
N ASN A 23 1.52 -4.54 15.27
CA ASN A 23 1.01 -3.20 14.99
C ASN A 23 2.11 -2.19 14.64
N SER A 24 3.31 -2.67 14.26
CA SER A 24 4.55 -1.90 14.05
C SER A 24 4.54 -0.93 12.84
N GLY A 25 3.37 -0.55 12.34
CA GLY A 25 3.24 0.36 11.21
C GLY A 25 3.82 -0.21 9.92
N GLU A 26 5.04 0.19 9.56
CA GLU A 26 5.63 -0.03 8.24
C GLU A 26 6.90 -0.93 8.24
N MET A 27 7.51 -1.20 9.40
CA MET A 27 8.75 -2.01 9.51
C MET A 27 8.77 -2.90 10.76
N PRO A 28 8.11 -4.08 10.73
CA PRO A 28 8.12 -5.04 11.84
C PRO A 28 9.51 -5.45 12.33
N GLU A 29 10.48 -5.63 11.44
CA GLU A 29 11.85 -6.02 11.82
C GLU A 29 12.59 -4.95 12.65
N VAL A 30 12.25 -3.67 12.48
CA VAL A 30 12.85 -2.60 13.30
C VAL A 30 12.31 -2.68 14.71
N VAL A 31 11.00 -2.85 14.86
CA VAL A 31 10.38 -3.04 16.18
C VAL A 31 10.93 -4.31 16.84
N LEU A 32 11.15 -5.39 16.09
CA LEU A 32 11.79 -6.60 16.63
C LEU A 32 13.20 -6.30 17.15
N ALA A 33 14.01 -5.56 16.40
CA ALA A 33 15.35 -5.18 16.84
C ALA A 33 15.32 -4.32 18.11
N GLU A 34 14.37 -3.38 18.21
CA GLU A 34 14.16 -2.54 19.40
C GLU A 34 13.69 -3.37 20.61
N SER A 35 12.72 -4.27 20.43
CA SER A 35 12.26 -5.19 21.47
C SER A 35 13.41 -6.05 21.99
N LEU A 36 14.21 -6.64 21.10
CA LEU A 36 15.36 -7.47 21.49
C LEU A 36 16.46 -6.66 22.18
N HIS A 37 16.64 -5.39 21.82
CA HIS A 37 17.58 -4.50 22.50
C HIS A 37 17.16 -4.26 23.96
N HIS A 38 15.87 -4.06 24.23
CA HIS A 38 15.36 -3.81 25.58
C HIS A 38 15.25 -5.09 26.43
N LEU A 39 14.80 -6.20 25.85
CA LEU A 39 14.61 -7.47 26.55
C LEU A 39 15.93 -8.22 26.81
N GLY A 40 16.95 -7.97 25.99
CA GLY A 40 18.23 -8.66 26.07
C GLY A 40 18.15 -10.12 25.62
N SER A 41 18.87 -11.01 26.30
CA SER A 41 18.94 -12.42 25.92
C SER A 41 17.65 -13.15 26.31
N LEU A 42 17.01 -13.77 25.33
CA LEU A 42 15.79 -14.55 25.52
C LEU A 42 16.05 -16.06 25.32
N PRO A 43 15.27 -16.94 25.97
CA PRO A 43 15.12 -18.33 25.54
C PRO A 43 14.71 -18.42 24.07
N LEU A 44 15.11 -19.50 23.39
CA LEU A 44 14.81 -19.66 21.97
C LEU A 44 13.30 -19.67 21.67
N GLU A 45 12.51 -20.27 22.55
CA GLU A 45 11.04 -20.33 22.42
C GLU A 45 10.41 -18.93 22.40
N ASP A 46 10.83 -18.07 23.33
CA ASP A 46 10.37 -16.69 23.44
C ASP A 46 10.81 -15.84 22.24
N LEU A 47 12.04 -16.04 21.78
CA LEU A 47 12.56 -15.38 20.59
C LEU A 47 11.75 -15.77 19.33
N ASP A 48 11.37 -17.04 19.22
CA ASP A 48 10.56 -17.54 18.11
C ASP A 48 9.13 -16.98 18.15
N ILE A 49 8.56 -16.72 19.34
CA ILE A 49 7.28 -16.03 19.48
C ILE A 49 7.34 -14.60 18.92
N LEU A 50 8.40 -13.84 19.22
CA LEU A 50 8.58 -12.48 18.70
C LEU A 50 8.83 -12.48 17.18
N ARG A 51 9.59 -13.46 16.66
CA ARG A 51 9.78 -13.65 15.20
C ARG A 51 8.45 -13.98 14.51
N ALA A 52 7.64 -14.85 15.11
CA ALA A 52 6.30 -15.16 14.60
C ALA A 52 5.39 -13.92 14.60
N ALA A 53 5.43 -13.10 15.66
CA ALA A 53 4.68 -11.83 15.71
C ALA A 53 5.14 -10.85 14.62
N THR A 54 6.44 -10.80 14.33
CA THR A 54 7.01 -10.00 13.23
C THR A 54 6.45 -10.44 11.87
N VAL A 55 6.36 -11.76 11.65
CA VAL A 55 5.74 -12.33 10.44
C VAL A 55 4.26 -11.93 10.36
N ARG A 56 3.49 -12.05 11.45
CA ARG A 56 2.08 -11.62 11.49
C ARG A 56 1.92 -10.12 11.21
N GLY A 57 2.83 -9.28 11.72
CA GLY A 57 2.89 -7.85 11.42
C GLY A 57 3.05 -7.58 9.92
N TYR A 58 3.99 -8.27 9.25
CA TYR A 58 4.14 -8.16 7.80
C TYR A 58 2.86 -8.56 7.05
N LEU A 59 2.28 -9.71 7.39
CA LEU A 59 1.08 -10.22 6.74
C LEU A 59 -0.09 -9.25 6.83
N LYS A 60 -0.31 -8.63 8.00
CA LYS A 60 -1.35 -7.63 8.23
C LYS A 60 -1.16 -6.37 7.37
N ILE A 61 0.08 -5.90 7.20
CA ILE A 61 0.40 -4.76 6.34
C ILE A 61 0.13 -5.09 4.87
N ILE A 62 0.57 -6.27 4.43
CA ILE A 62 0.38 -6.72 3.05
C ILE A 62 -1.11 -6.85 2.74
N GLU A 63 -1.88 -7.52 3.62
CA GLU A 63 -3.33 -7.67 3.46
C GLU A 63 -4.04 -6.32 3.37
N ARG A 64 -3.68 -5.36 4.22
CA ARG A 64 -4.21 -3.98 4.16
C ARG A 64 -4.01 -3.36 2.78
N ASP A 65 -2.83 -3.52 2.20
CA ASP A 65 -2.44 -2.90 0.93
C ASP A 65 -2.90 -3.69 -0.32
N LEU A 66 -3.41 -4.91 -0.14
CA LEU A 66 -4.06 -5.69 -1.20
C LEU A 66 -5.59 -5.46 -1.27
N ASP A 67 -6.19 -4.73 -0.32
CA ASP A 67 -7.64 -4.50 -0.32
C ASP A 67 -8.06 -3.42 -1.35
N PRO A 68 -8.75 -3.78 -2.45
CA PRO A 68 -9.14 -2.81 -3.47
C PRO A 68 -10.15 -1.77 -2.97
N ALA A 69 -10.95 -2.07 -1.93
CA ALA A 69 -11.90 -1.10 -1.37
C ALA A 69 -11.19 0.08 -0.69
N LYS A 70 -9.92 -0.13 -0.30
CA LYS A 70 -9.09 0.89 0.34
C LYS A 70 -8.38 1.80 -0.65
N VAL A 71 -8.40 1.55 -1.97
CA VAL A 71 -7.70 2.39 -2.96
C VAL A 71 -8.07 3.87 -2.78
N GLY A 72 -7.07 4.72 -2.54
CA GLY A 72 -7.24 6.15 -2.27
C GLY A 72 -7.73 6.53 -0.86
N LEU A 73 -7.95 5.58 0.05
CA LEU A 73 -8.16 5.86 1.48
C LEU A 73 -6.82 6.02 2.21
N PRO A 74 -6.78 6.75 3.35
CA PRO A 74 -5.56 6.93 4.14
C PRO A 74 -4.80 5.65 4.50
N PRO A 75 -5.44 4.50 4.81
CA PRO A 75 -4.72 3.27 5.14
C PRO A 75 -4.04 2.60 3.95
N PHE A 76 -4.44 2.89 2.71
CA PHE A 76 -3.90 2.22 1.53
C PHE A 76 -2.59 2.86 1.09
N ARG A 77 -1.53 2.06 1.04
CA ARG A 77 -0.21 2.51 0.58
C ARG A 77 0.17 2.02 -0.81
N GLY A 78 -0.66 1.16 -1.41
CA GLY A 78 -0.49 0.69 -2.79
C GLY A 78 0.17 -0.68 -2.90
N LEU A 79 -0.07 -1.32 -4.04
CA LEU A 79 0.47 -2.64 -4.36
C LEU A 79 2.01 -2.67 -4.36
N GLY A 80 2.67 -1.56 -4.72
CA GLY A 80 4.12 -1.43 -4.59
C GLY A 80 4.61 -1.67 -3.16
N ARG A 81 3.93 -1.10 -2.16
CA ARG A 81 4.26 -1.29 -0.74
C ARG A 81 3.95 -2.71 -0.25
N ALA A 82 2.85 -3.30 -0.73
CA ALA A 82 2.56 -4.72 -0.48
C ALA A 82 3.70 -5.62 -1.03
N GLY A 83 4.16 -5.36 -2.26
CA GLY A 83 5.27 -6.09 -2.89
C GLY A 83 6.60 -5.94 -2.16
N GLU A 84 6.94 -4.72 -1.72
CA GLU A 84 8.13 -4.50 -0.88
C GLU A 84 8.05 -5.27 0.44
N ASN A 85 6.90 -5.26 1.11
CA ASN A 85 6.72 -5.97 2.38
C ASN A 85 6.71 -7.49 2.20
N LEU A 86 6.18 -8.00 1.08
CA LEU A 86 6.33 -9.41 0.71
C LEU A 86 7.81 -9.78 0.52
N ALA A 87 8.60 -8.94 -0.14
CA ALA A 87 10.03 -9.18 -0.35
C ALA A 87 10.83 -9.14 0.96
N ARG A 88 10.50 -8.20 1.86
CA ARG A 88 11.07 -8.14 3.21
C ARG A 88 10.69 -9.38 4.01
N LEU A 89 9.42 -9.80 3.99
CA LEU A 89 8.96 -11.02 4.65
C LEU A 89 9.70 -12.26 4.13
N ALA A 90 9.81 -12.43 2.80
CA ALA A 90 10.53 -13.55 2.20
C ALA A 90 12.00 -13.58 2.66
N SER A 91 12.68 -12.42 2.67
CA SER A 91 14.05 -12.30 3.14
C SER A 91 14.17 -12.58 4.64
N PHE A 92 13.21 -12.14 5.44
CA PHE A 92 13.15 -12.40 6.88
C PHE A 92 13.05 -13.91 7.16
N LEU A 93 12.11 -14.59 6.50
CA LEU A 93 11.91 -16.03 6.63
C LEU A 93 13.14 -16.83 6.18
N GLU A 94 13.79 -16.43 5.08
CA GLU A 94 15.03 -17.05 4.60
C GLU A 94 16.14 -16.97 5.66
N ARG A 95 16.35 -15.79 6.26
CA ARG A 95 17.35 -15.61 7.34
C ARG A 95 17.05 -16.46 8.58
N LEU A 96 15.78 -16.74 8.85
CA LEU A 96 15.36 -17.62 9.94
C LEU A 96 15.44 -19.10 9.58
N GLY A 97 15.55 -19.45 8.30
CA GLY A 97 15.38 -20.83 7.82
C GLY A 97 13.95 -21.35 7.99
N TRP A 98 12.96 -20.46 8.04
CA TRP A 98 11.56 -20.80 8.27
C TRP A 98 10.79 -20.95 6.95
N PRO A 99 9.88 -21.93 6.83
CA PRO A 99 9.04 -22.06 5.66
C PRO A 99 7.95 -20.97 5.67
N PRO A 100 7.52 -20.45 4.52
CA PRO A 100 6.41 -19.49 4.49
C PRO A 100 5.10 -20.09 5.03
N PRO A 101 4.22 -19.29 5.67
CA PRO A 101 2.92 -19.74 6.15
C PRO A 101 1.99 -20.04 4.96
N LEU A 102 2.02 -21.29 4.45
CA LEU A 102 1.39 -21.67 3.18
C LEU A 102 -0.09 -21.29 3.09
N GLY A 103 -0.86 -21.48 4.17
CA GLY A 103 -2.28 -21.12 4.21
C GLY A 103 -2.50 -19.62 4.01
N THR A 104 -1.72 -18.79 4.70
CA THR A 104 -1.80 -17.34 4.56
C THR A 104 -1.25 -16.86 3.21
N MET A 105 -0.19 -17.48 2.67
CA MET A 105 0.30 -17.15 1.34
C MET A 105 -0.75 -17.40 0.25
N ALA A 106 -1.49 -18.51 0.36
CA ALA A 106 -2.61 -18.79 -0.54
C ALA A 106 -3.74 -17.76 -0.40
N GLU A 107 -4.02 -17.27 0.81
CA GLU A 107 -4.96 -16.18 1.04
C GLU A 107 -4.51 -14.85 0.43
N LEU A 108 -3.23 -14.49 0.58
CA LEU A 108 -2.67 -13.30 -0.06
C LEU A 108 -2.74 -13.40 -1.60
N ALA A 109 -2.53 -14.60 -2.17
CA ALA A 109 -2.73 -14.82 -3.60
C ALA A 109 -4.19 -14.57 -4.03
N ARG A 110 -5.18 -15.00 -3.22
CA ARG A 110 -6.60 -14.68 -3.46
C ARG A 110 -6.85 -13.18 -3.36
N HIS A 111 -6.33 -12.50 -2.33
CA HIS A 111 -6.49 -11.05 -2.20
C HIS A 111 -5.88 -10.27 -3.36
N LEU A 112 -4.73 -10.71 -3.89
CA LEU A 112 -4.15 -10.12 -5.10
C LEU A 112 -5.01 -10.37 -6.33
N ALA A 113 -5.59 -11.57 -6.48
CA ALA A 113 -6.53 -11.87 -7.56
C ALA A 113 -7.80 -11.00 -7.48
N ASP A 114 -8.35 -10.80 -6.27
CA ASP A 114 -9.51 -9.93 -6.03
C ASP A 114 -9.16 -8.47 -6.35
N TYR A 115 -7.97 -8.00 -5.95
CA TYR A 115 -7.46 -6.69 -6.31
C TYR A 115 -7.38 -6.49 -7.82
N LEU A 116 -6.77 -7.42 -8.56
CA LEU A 116 -6.65 -7.34 -10.02
C LEU A 116 -8.02 -7.40 -10.72
N SER A 117 -8.97 -8.18 -10.18
CA SER A 117 -10.34 -8.23 -10.69
C SER A 117 -11.06 -6.89 -10.49
N ALA A 118 -10.92 -6.27 -9.32
CA ALA A 118 -11.47 -4.96 -9.03
C ALA A 118 -10.83 -3.85 -9.87
N GLU A 119 -9.51 -3.94 -10.09
CA GLU A 119 -8.77 -3.06 -10.99
C GLU A 119 -9.34 -3.15 -12.41
N ASN A 120 -9.51 -4.37 -12.93
CA ASN A 120 -10.09 -4.58 -14.26
C ASN A 120 -11.48 -3.95 -14.38
N LEU A 121 -12.34 -4.13 -13.38
CA LEU A 121 -13.68 -3.53 -13.37
C LEU A 121 -13.61 -2.00 -13.39
N ALA A 122 -12.74 -1.40 -12.59
CA ALA A 122 -12.60 0.05 -12.54
C ALA A 122 -12.05 0.63 -13.85
N LEU A 123 -11.10 -0.06 -14.49
CA LEU A 123 -10.57 0.33 -15.80
C LEU A 123 -11.63 0.17 -16.90
N ALA A 124 -12.42 -0.91 -16.87
CA ALA A 124 -13.54 -1.12 -17.79
C ALA A 124 -14.65 -0.05 -17.64
N GLN A 125 -14.79 0.54 -16.45
CA GLN A 125 -15.68 1.67 -16.19
C GLN A 125 -15.11 3.03 -16.64
N GLY A 126 -13.95 3.04 -17.29
CA GLY A 126 -13.35 4.26 -17.85
C GLY A 126 -12.49 5.05 -16.87
N ARG A 127 -12.04 4.45 -15.76
CA ARG A 127 -11.08 5.12 -14.87
C ARG A 127 -9.78 5.42 -15.65
N PRO A 128 -9.32 6.68 -15.71
CA PRO A 128 -8.23 7.09 -16.60
C PRO A 128 -6.83 6.79 -16.06
N TYR A 129 -6.71 5.94 -15.04
CA TYR A 129 -5.46 5.59 -14.38
C TYR A 129 -5.54 4.20 -13.77
N ALA A 130 -4.38 3.54 -13.69
CA ALA A 130 -4.19 2.32 -12.94
C ALA A 130 -3.86 2.63 -11.47
N SER A 131 -4.30 1.79 -10.54
CA SER A 131 -3.96 1.96 -9.11
C SER A 131 -2.60 1.35 -8.71
N ALA A 132 -1.96 0.65 -9.64
CA ALA A 132 -0.60 0.12 -9.54
C ALA A 132 -0.02 -0.06 -10.95
N THR A 133 1.30 -0.22 -11.05
CA THR A 133 1.94 -0.58 -12.33
C THR A 133 1.85 -2.09 -12.59
N ARG A 134 1.96 -2.50 -13.86
CA ARG A 134 2.10 -3.92 -14.25
C ARG A 134 3.25 -4.61 -13.49
N GLY A 135 4.41 -3.95 -13.43
CA GLY A 135 5.59 -4.50 -12.75
C GLY A 135 5.37 -4.74 -11.25
N GLN A 136 4.61 -3.87 -10.57
CA GLN A 136 4.25 -4.07 -9.17
C GLN A 136 3.35 -5.30 -8.99
N ALA A 137 2.37 -5.49 -9.87
CA ALA A 137 1.50 -6.66 -9.84
C ALA A 137 2.25 -7.96 -10.11
N GLU A 138 3.11 -7.99 -11.12
CA GLU A 138 3.94 -9.16 -11.46
C GLU A 138 4.91 -9.52 -10.32
N ALA A 139 5.53 -8.52 -9.69
CA ALA A 139 6.41 -8.74 -8.56
C ALA A 139 5.67 -9.35 -7.36
N ALA A 140 4.51 -8.80 -7.00
CA ALA A 140 3.67 -9.33 -5.92
C ALA A 140 3.19 -10.76 -6.24
N ALA A 141 2.71 -11.00 -7.47
CA ALA A 141 2.20 -12.30 -7.91
C ALA A 141 3.26 -13.40 -7.81
N ARG A 142 4.51 -13.09 -8.20
CA ARG A 142 5.63 -14.03 -8.07
C ARG A 142 5.88 -14.46 -6.63
N LEU A 143 5.78 -13.53 -5.68
CA LEU A 143 6.06 -13.79 -4.26
C LEU A 143 4.95 -14.60 -3.60
N VAL A 144 3.70 -14.45 -4.04
CA VAL A 144 2.55 -15.21 -3.51
C VAL A 144 2.19 -16.45 -4.33
N GLY A 145 2.87 -16.66 -5.47
CA GLY A 145 2.63 -17.81 -6.35
C GLY A 145 1.33 -17.71 -7.16
N LEU A 146 0.85 -16.49 -7.46
CA LEU A 146 -0.34 -16.29 -8.29
C LEU A 146 0.02 -16.42 -9.77
N ASP A 147 -0.70 -17.30 -10.50
CA ASP A 147 -0.65 -17.34 -11.96
C ASP A 147 -1.43 -16.16 -12.55
N LEU A 148 -0.75 -15.40 -13.41
CA LEU A 148 -1.28 -14.19 -14.04
C LEU A 148 -1.90 -14.43 -15.42
N SER A 149 -2.02 -15.69 -15.86
CA SER A 149 -2.57 -16.02 -17.18
C SER A 149 -3.98 -15.44 -17.40
N SER A 150 -4.84 -15.49 -16.39
CA SER A 150 -6.21 -14.94 -16.46
C SER A 150 -6.28 -13.41 -16.32
N PHE A 151 -5.16 -12.73 -16.09
CA PHE A 151 -5.09 -11.29 -15.82
C PHE A 151 -4.34 -10.52 -16.91
N GLN A 152 -4.00 -11.14 -18.05
CA GLN A 152 -3.21 -10.48 -19.09
C GLN A 152 -3.87 -9.21 -19.64
N ASP A 153 -5.20 -9.20 -19.81
CA ASP A 153 -5.92 -8.05 -20.33
C ASP A 153 -5.83 -6.84 -19.37
N VAL A 154 -6.09 -7.06 -18.08
CA VAL A 154 -5.97 -5.98 -17.07
C VAL A 154 -4.53 -5.50 -16.95
N LEU A 155 -3.54 -6.40 -16.99
CA LEU A 155 -2.13 -6.02 -16.93
C LEU A 155 -1.71 -5.19 -18.15
N ALA A 156 -2.23 -5.49 -19.34
CA ALA A 156 -2.00 -4.69 -20.53
C ALA A 156 -2.65 -3.31 -20.43
N HIS A 157 -3.88 -3.23 -19.91
CA HIS A 157 -4.54 -1.94 -19.65
C HIS A 157 -3.79 -1.10 -18.62
N MET A 158 -3.31 -1.73 -17.53
CA MET A 158 -2.50 -1.04 -16.51
C MET A 158 -1.21 -0.45 -17.09
N ASP A 159 -0.57 -1.14 -18.03
CA ASP A 159 0.67 -0.70 -18.67
C ASP A 159 0.45 0.49 -19.62
N ALA A 160 -0.74 0.62 -20.19
CA ALA A 160 -1.11 1.72 -21.09
C ALA A 160 -1.55 2.99 -20.36
N LEU A 161 -1.75 2.94 -19.04
CA LEU A 161 -2.28 4.03 -18.24
C LEU A 161 -1.25 4.54 -17.23
N PRO A 162 -1.33 5.83 -16.82
CA PRO A 162 -0.51 6.28 -15.72
C PRO A 162 -0.90 5.60 -14.41
N ALA A 163 0.07 5.41 -13.52
CA ALA A 163 -0.13 4.85 -12.19
C ALA A 163 0.28 5.89 -11.12
N PRO A 164 -0.67 6.68 -10.59
CA PRO A 164 -0.42 7.58 -9.48
C PRO A 164 0.03 6.81 -8.24
N ASP A 165 0.91 7.40 -7.44
CA ASP A 165 1.26 6.85 -6.14
C ASP A 165 0.11 7.00 -5.13
N PHE A 166 0.29 6.51 -3.90
CA PHE A 166 -0.79 6.53 -2.91
C PHE A 166 -1.28 7.95 -2.57
N TRP A 167 -0.41 8.97 -2.62
CA TRP A 167 -0.81 10.37 -2.45
C TRP A 167 -1.65 10.85 -3.63
N GLY A 168 -1.24 10.50 -4.85
CA GLY A 168 -2.01 10.77 -6.06
C GLY A 168 -3.38 10.11 -6.04
N LEU A 169 -3.46 8.82 -5.74
CA LEU A 169 -4.72 8.06 -5.62
C LEU A 169 -5.64 8.65 -4.55
N ARG A 170 -5.09 9.02 -3.39
CA ARG A 170 -5.86 9.69 -2.32
C ARG A 170 -6.44 11.02 -2.78
N THR A 171 -5.64 11.79 -3.49
CA THR A 171 -6.06 13.10 -4.01
C THR A 171 -7.15 12.95 -5.07
N LEU A 172 -6.97 12.03 -6.02
CA LEU A 172 -7.94 11.75 -7.07
C LEU A 172 -9.26 11.23 -6.51
N ARG A 173 -9.23 10.34 -5.51
CA ARG A 173 -10.45 9.88 -4.83
C ARG A 173 -11.20 11.04 -4.20
N ARG A 174 -10.51 11.89 -3.41
CA ARG A 174 -11.15 12.99 -2.69
C ARG A 174 -11.70 14.07 -3.62
N LEU A 175 -10.92 14.48 -4.62
CA LEU A 175 -11.35 15.50 -5.58
C LEU A 175 -12.44 14.96 -6.51
N GLY A 176 -12.35 13.68 -6.91
CA GLY A 176 -13.34 13.03 -7.77
C GLY A 176 -14.72 12.87 -7.13
N THR A 177 -14.81 12.75 -5.81
CA THR A 177 -16.12 12.68 -5.11
C THR A 177 -16.89 14.00 -5.11
N ALA A 178 -16.24 15.13 -5.38
CA ALA A 178 -16.85 16.45 -5.28
C ALA A 178 -17.75 16.84 -6.47
N GLN A 179 -17.68 16.10 -7.59
CA GLN A 179 -18.49 16.35 -8.81
C GLN A 179 -18.47 17.82 -9.31
N GLY A 180 -17.34 18.50 -9.18
CA GLY A 180 -17.25 19.91 -9.60
C GLY A 180 -17.22 20.11 -11.11
N GLN A 181 -17.29 21.37 -11.51
CA GLN A 181 -17.47 21.82 -12.89
C GLN A 181 -16.21 22.50 -13.44
N ALA A 182 -15.31 22.92 -12.56
CA ALA A 182 -14.01 23.47 -12.90
C ALA A 182 -12.96 23.02 -11.89
N LYS A 183 -11.68 23.21 -12.23
CA LYS A 183 -10.55 22.96 -11.33
C LYS A 183 -9.64 24.18 -11.23
N ARG A 184 -9.03 24.38 -10.07
CA ARG A 184 -8.10 25.49 -9.80
C ARG A 184 -6.86 24.98 -9.09
N ARG A 185 -5.70 25.55 -9.44
CA ARG A 185 -4.40 25.24 -8.83
C ARG A 185 -3.78 26.50 -8.28
N HIS A 186 -3.26 26.41 -7.05
CA HIS A 186 -2.44 27.44 -6.42
C HIS A 186 -1.16 26.80 -5.90
N GLU A 187 -0.03 27.48 -6.04
CA GLU A 187 1.25 27.00 -5.53
C GLU A 187 1.85 28.05 -4.59
N ALA A 188 2.14 27.64 -3.36
CA ALA A 188 2.72 28.50 -2.33
C ALA A 188 3.47 27.67 -1.29
N GLN A 189 4.57 28.21 -0.76
CA GLN A 189 5.31 27.62 0.35
C GLN A 189 5.66 26.13 0.15
N GLY A 190 6.14 25.76 -1.04
CA GLY A 190 6.53 24.39 -1.34
C GLY A 190 5.37 23.39 -1.43
N LYS A 191 4.14 23.86 -1.67
CA LYS A 191 2.96 23.01 -1.84
C LYS A 191 2.13 23.45 -3.04
N ALA A 192 1.49 22.49 -3.68
CA ALA A 192 0.43 22.70 -4.66
C ALA A 192 -0.92 22.38 -4.04
N ARG A 193 -1.82 23.37 -4.02
CA ARG A 193 -3.22 23.20 -3.64
C ARG A 193 -4.05 23.01 -4.89
N LEU A 194 -4.68 21.84 -5.01
CA LEU A 194 -5.57 21.47 -6.11
C LEU A 194 -7.01 21.51 -5.61
N GLU A 195 -7.87 22.20 -6.34
CA GLU A 195 -9.26 22.45 -5.96
C GLU A 195 -10.20 22.06 -7.08
N VAL A 196 -11.36 21.54 -6.69
CA VAL A 196 -12.51 21.30 -7.57
C VAL A 196 -13.60 22.30 -7.18
N LEU A 197 -14.17 23.00 -8.17
CA LEU A 197 -15.06 24.15 -7.97
C LEU A 197 -16.49 23.86 -8.46
N ASP A 198 -17.48 24.56 -7.89
CA ASP A 198 -18.85 24.63 -8.41
C ASP A 198 -18.97 25.55 -9.66
N ARG A 199 -20.20 25.74 -10.16
CA ARG A 199 -20.46 26.63 -11.33
C ARG A 199 -20.21 28.11 -11.04
N GLN A 200 -20.22 28.49 -9.77
CA GLN A 200 -20.01 29.86 -9.30
C GLN A 200 -18.53 30.13 -8.99
N GLY A 201 -17.67 29.12 -9.10
CA GLY A 201 -16.24 29.21 -8.81
C GLY A 201 -15.89 29.04 -7.33
N ASN A 202 -16.83 28.59 -6.48
CA ASN A 202 -16.54 28.28 -5.09
C ASN A 202 -15.89 26.90 -4.96
N PRO A 203 -14.91 26.73 -4.06
CA PRO A 203 -14.28 25.44 -3.83
C PRO A 203 -15.25 24.46 -3.16
N LEU A 204 -15.43 23.29 -3.78
CA LEU A 204 -16.18 22.16 -3.23
C LEU A 204 -15.27 21.25 -2.40
N GLU A 205 -14.10 20.91 -2.96
CA GLU A 205 -13.06 20.14 -2.27
C GLU A 205 -11.68 20.66 -2.66
N ALA A 206 -10.72 20.40 -1.78
CA ALA A 206 -9.34 20.78 -1.98
C ALA A 206 -8.37 19.79 -1.33
N MET A 207 -7.22 19.64 -1.97
CA MET A 207 -6.11 18.84 -1.46
C MET A 207 -4.79 19.57 -1.66
N GLU A 208 -3.91 19.44 -0.68
CA GLU A 208 -2.54 19.93 -0.76
C GLU A 208 -1.60 18.77 -1.00
N LEU A 209 -0.73 18.94 -1.99
CA LEU A 209 0.36 18.03 -2.30
C LEU A 209 1.69 18.77 -2.08
N PRO A 210 2.68 18.12 -1.44
CA PRO A 210 4.01 18.71 -1.32
C PRO A 210 4.64 18.86 -2.71
N LEU A 211 5.43 19.93 -2.88
CA LEU A 211 6.32 20.16 -4.02
C LEU A 211 7.79 20.04 -3.60
N THR A 212 8.07 20.10 -2.30
CA THR A 212 9.41 20.05 -1.74
C THR A 212 9.63 18.79 -0.88
N THR A 213 10.90 18.41 -0.74
CA THR A 213 11.33 17.43 0.25
C THR A 213 11.36 18.02 1.67
N ALA A 214 11.72 17.21 2.67
CA ALA A 214 12.00 17.67 4.03
C ALA A 214 13.14 18.71 4.13
N THR A 215 13.90 18.94 3.05
CA THR A 215 14.97 19.95 2.97
C THR A 215 14.54 21.24 2.28
N ASP A 216 13.24 21.43 2.03
CA ASP A 216 12.64 22.59 1.33
C ASP A 216 13.12 22.80 -0.12
N ASN A 217 13.88 21.87 -0.67
CA ASN A 217 14.22 21.84 -2.08
C ASN A 217 13.07 21.22 -2.88
N GLU A 218 12.78 21.81 -4.04
CA GLU A 218 11.80 21.26 -4.98
C GLU A 218 12.21 19.85 -5.42
N ASP A 219 11.24 18.95 -5.37
CA ASP A 219 11.43 17.54 -5.70
C ASP A 219 10.75 17.22 -7.03
N PRO A 220 11.51 16.80 -8.06
CA PRO A 220 10.97 16.41 -9.35
C PRO A 220 9.87 15.35 -9.27
N GLU A 221 9.94 14.41 -8.32
CA GLU A 221 8.90 13.38 -8.15
C GLU A 221 7.61 13.99 -7.59
N CYS A 222 7.75 14.91 -6.63
CA CYS A 222 6.61 15.65 -6.09
C CYS A 222 5.94 16.52 -7.17
N ARG A 223 6.74 17.19 -8.00
CA ARG A 223 6.24 17.95 -9.16
C ARG A 223 5.48 17.04 -10.14
N ALA A 224 6.09 15.92 -10.53
CA ALA A 224 5.47 14.97 -11.44
C ALA A 224 4.14 14.43 -10.91
N ARG A 225 4.05 14.14 -9.59
CA ARG A 225 2.80 13.75 -8.93
C ARG A 225 1.72 14.82 -9.08
N VAL A 226 2.06 16.09 -8.81
CA VAL A 226 1.10 17.20 -8.93
C VAL A 226 0.58 17.34 -10.36
N GLU A 227 1.47 17.31 -11.36
CA GLU A 227 1.07 17.42 -12.76
C GLU A 227 0.21 16.23 -13.20
N LEU A 228 0.57 15.02 -12.79
CA LEU A 228 -0.20 13.83 -13.09
C LEU A 228 -1.61 13.92 -12.50
N VAL A 229 -1.72 14.20 -11.20
CA VAL A 229 -3.03 14.36 -10.54
C VAL A 229 -3.83 15.47 -11.21
N TRP A 230 -3.21 16.61 -11.49
CA TRP A 230 -3.88 17.73 -12.15
C TRP A 230 -4.47 17.33 -13.50
N SER A 231 -3.75 16.53 -14.30
CA SER A 231 -4.25 16.03 -15.58
C SER A 231 -5.42 15.05 -15.43
N LEU A 232 -5.47 14.30 -14.32
CA LEU A 232 -6.44 13.23 -14.07
C LEU A 232 -7.66 13.64 -13.24
N ILE A 233 -7.69 14.85 -12.65
CA ILE A 233 -8.87 15.34 -11.92
C ILE A 233 -10.07 15.30 -12.88
N PRO A 234 -11.12 14.49 -12.58
CA PRO A 234 -12.27 14.37 -13.44
C PRO A 234 -13.06 15.68 -13.42
N LEU A 235 -13.33 16.22 -14.60
CA LEU A 235 -14.31 17.28 -14.81
C LEU A 235 -15.35 16.77 -15.81
N PRO A 236 -16.61 17.25 -15.74
CA PRO A 236 -17.59 17.00 -16.77
C PRO A 236 -17.04 17.45 -18.14
N GLU A 237 -17.32 16.69 -19.19
CA GLU A 237 -17.09 17.15 -20.56
C GLU A 237 -17.94 18.42 -20.80
N ALA A 238 -17.31 19.44 -21.40
CA ALA A 238 -17.91 20.75 -21.64
C ALA A 238 -18.93 20.76 -22.78
#